data_AF-W8NSP7-F1
#
_entry.id   AF-W8NSP7-F1
#
_cell.length_a   1.000
_cell.length_b   1.000
_cell.length_c   1.000
_cell.angle_alpha   90.00
_cell.angle_beta   90.00
_cell.angle_gamma   90.00
#
_symmetry.space_group_name_H-M   'P 1'
#
loop_
_entity.id
_entity.type
_entity.pdbx_description
1 polymer ?
#
loop_
_entity_poly.entity_id
_entity_poly.type
_entity_poly.pdbx_seq_one_letter_code
_entity_poly.pdbx_strand_id
1 'polypeptide(L)'
;MASRFEILLQDLGSRFTQDDIPKIKDALLALRRVMEIPVSYLNPSSGYHPVVIFKKRFGRVQKEVPVSILDLRILNRYNMPGWRREVEFWLDNDVVIQENLYGMEALLIGDPRGLNRLSDVIRRLAQYMTVRPSRLVLFYNTIYMDYGGGRYIQLLLRGNDLDVRLIRMKLSEAANYLGKAIEYMDSAFGNKNIDFYKLLFAHASETYSSFDWFFHRYLYPKLNPEQREFLEEMQDYRNFLRLLYDHINRLNKDRIGDEVGIRVIRRANPKRPLEIGIAFTNRGIEVRRYANTVQISFMV
;
A
#
# COMPACT_ATOMS: atom_id res chain seq x y z
N MET A 1 8.80 -13.01 -40.93
CA MET A 1 7.59 -13.50 -40.23
C MET A 1 7.15 -12.41 -39.28
N ALA A 2 5.89 -11.97 -39.34
CA ALA A 2 5.38 -10.97 -38.39
C ALA A 2 5.36 -11.56 -36.96
N SER A 3 5.70 -10.74 -35.97
CA SER A 3 5.64 -11.17 -34.56
C SER A 3 4.19 -11.42 -34.13
N ARG A 4 3.95 -12.30 -33.16
CA ARG A 4 2.58 -12.54 -32.61
C ARG A 4 1.90 -11.24 -32.17
N PHE A 5 2.69 -10.29 -31.69
CA PHE A 5 2.23 -8.98 -31.27
C PHE A 5 1.74 -8.12 -32.45
N GLU A 6 2.46 -8.10 -33.57
CA GLU A 6 2.05 -7.38 -34.78
C GLU A 6 0.78 -7.97 -35.39
N ILE A 7 0.67 -9.31 -35.43
CA ILE A 7 -0.53 -10.00 -35.90
C ILE A 7 -1.74 -9.61 -35.04
N LEU A 8 -1.59 -9.62 -33.72
CA LEU A 8 -2.65 -9.18 -32.79
C LEU A 8 -3.08 -7.73 -33.06
N LEU A 9 -2.13 -6.82 -33.26
CA LEU A 9 -2.46 -5.43 -33.56
C LEU A 9 -3.22 -5.31 -34.89
N GLN A 10 -2.80 -6.02 -35.93
CA GLN A 10 -3.50 -6.04 -37.21
C GLN A 10 -4.94 -6.57 -37.07
N ASP A 11 -5.12 -7.68 -36.34
CA ASP A 11 -6.44 -8.25 -36.06
C ASP A 11 -7.32 -7.27 -35.27
N LEU A 12 -6.77 -6.58 -34.27
CA LEU A 12 -7.49 -5.57 -33.50
C LEU A 12 -7.86 -4.35 -34.35
N GLY A 13 -7.05 -3.98 -35.35
CA GLY A 13 -7.33 -2.90 -36.29
C GLY A 13 -8.49 -3.20 -37.24
N SER A 14 -8.78 -4.48 -37.48
CA SER A 14 -10.00 -4.90 -38.19
C SER A 14 -11.24 -4.85 -37.29
N ARG A 15 -11.07 -4.93 -35.96
CA ARG A 15 -12.16 -4.90 -34.99
C ARG A 15 -12.46 -3.48 -34.51
N PHE A 16 -11.47 -2.61 -34.40
CA PHE A 16 -11.64 -1.22 -34.03
C PHE A 16 -11.32 -0.31 -35.23
N THR A 17 -10.98 0.96 -35.00
CA THR A 17 -10.46 1.84 -36.06
C THR A 17 -8.94 1.76 -36.10
N GLN A 18 -8.33 1.95 -37.28
CA GLN A 18 -6.86 1.97 -37.42
C GLN A 18 -6.21 3.04 -36.52
N ASP A 19 -6.92 4.14 -36.27
CA ASP A 19 -6.47 5.21 -35.36
C ASP A 19 -6.34 4.76 -33.90
N ASP A 20 -7.00 3.66 -33.49
CA ASP A 20 -6.90 3.12 -32.12
C ASP A 20 -5.65 2.27 -31.92
N ILE A 21 -5.01 1.81 -33.00
CA ILE A 21 -3.88 0.86 -32.93
C ILE A 21 -2.72 1.35 -32.07
N PRO A 22 -2.27 2.63 -32.19
CA PRO A 22 -1.21 3.14 -31.32
C PRO A 22 -1.58 3.04 -29.83
N LYS A 23 -2.82 3.42 -29.48
CA LYS A 23 -3.32 3.37 -28.11
C LYS A 23 -3.45 1.94 -27.57
N ILE A 24 -3.95 1.01 -28.40
CA ILE A 24 -4.02 -0.42 -28.08
C ILE A 24 -2.62 -1.00 -27.85
N LYS A 25 -1.65 -0.63 -28.69
CA LYS A 25 -0.25 -1.04 -28.56
C LYS A 25 0.33 -0.57 -27.23
N ASP A 26 0.17 0.70 -26.89
CA ASP A 26 0.67 1.27 -25.64
C ASP A 26 0.01 0.61 -24.42
N ALA A 27 -1.31 0.37 -24.47
CA ALA A 27 -2.05 -0.35 -23.44
C ALA A 27 -1.52 -1.78 -23.25
N LEU A 28 -1.33 -2.55 -24.32
CA LEU A 28 -0.82 -3.92 -24.22
C LEU A 28 0.59 -3.97 -23.64
N LEU A 29 1.49 -3.08 -24.07
CA LEU A 29 2.85 -3.00 -23.53
C LEU A 29 2.84 -2.64 -22.04
N ALA A 30 2.02 -1.66 -21.65
CA ALA A 30 1.88 -1.24 -20.27
C ALA A 30 1.29 -2.34 -19.37
N LEU A 31 0.24 -3.01 -19.82
CA LEU A 31 -0.40 -4.11 -19.09
C LEU A 31 0.52 -5.33 -18.96
N ARG A 32 1.39 -5.58 -19.93
CA ARG A 32 2.45 -6.60 -19.81
C ARG A 32 3.47 -6.25 -18.73
N ARG A 33 3.90 -4.99 -18.64
CA ARG A 33 4.76 -4.54 -17.53
C ARG A 33 4.07 -4.73 -16.17
N VAL A 34 2.77 -4.42 -16.08
CA VAL A 34 1.97 -4.63 -14.86
C VAL A 34 1.83 -6.12 -14.53
N MET A 35 1.69 -7.00 -15.54
CA MET A 35 1.63 -8.45 -15.38
C MET A 35 2.92 -9.03 -14.79
N GLU A 36 4.09 -8.46 -15.13
CA GLU A 36 5.40 -8.93 -14.63
C GLU A 36 5.60 -8.65 -13.13
N ILE A 37 4.87 -7.69 -12.56
CA ILE A 37 4.94 -7.39 -11.12
C ILE A 37 4.36 -8.58 -10.33
N PRO A 38 5.13 -9.24 -9.44
CA PRO A 38 4.71 -10.48 -8.77
C PRO A 38 3.39 -10.40 -8.00
N VAL A 39 3.04 -9.21 -7.52
CA VAL A 39 1.90 -8.95 -6.63
C VAL A 39 0.71 -8.33 -7.35
N SER A 40 0.89 -8.07 -8.64
CA SER A 40 -0.13 -7.43 -9.45
C SER A 40 -1.35 -8.32 -9.63
N TYR A 41 -2.51 -7.67 -9.70
CA TYR A 41 -3.78 -8.31 -10.05
C TYR A 41 -3.72 -9.11 -11.37
N LEU A 42 -2.84 -8.68 -12.29
CA LEU A 42 -2.65 -9.33 -13.60
C LEU A 42 -1.55 -10.39 -13.60
N ASN A 43 -0.84 -10.64 -12.49
CA ASN A 43 0.25 -11.61 -12.50
C ASN A 43 -0.28 -13.05 -12.62
N PRO A 44 0.17 -13.85 -13.61
CA PRO A 44 -0.35 -15.20 -13.84
C PRO A 44 0.06 -16.21 -12.76
N SER A 45 1.12 -15.93 -11.98
CA SER A 45 1.58 -16.79 -10.88
C SER A 45 0.52 -16.94 -9.77
N SER A 46 -0.50 -16.08 -9.77
CA SER A 46 -1.67 -16.19 -8.90
C SER A 46 -2.64 -17.32 -9.30
N GLY A 47 -2.39 -18.02 -10.40
CA GLY A 47 -3.23 -19.11 -10.91
C GLY A 47 -4.36 -18.66 -11.86
N TYR A 48 -4.39 -17.38 -12.23
CA TYR A 48 -5.40 -16.82 -13.13
C TYR A 48 -4.79 -16.32 -14.44
N HIS A 49 -5.49 -16.53 -15.54
CA HIS A 49 -5.08 -16.01 -16.85
C HIS A 49 -5.41 -14.50 -16.98
N PRO A 50 -4.44 -13.63 -17.27
CA PRO A 50 -4.68 -12.20 -17.40
C PRO A 50 -5.31 -11.86 -18.76
N VAL A 51 -6.45 -11.17 -18.72
CA VAL A 51 -7.24 -10.78 -19.89
C VAL A 51 -7.53 -9.28 -19.82
N VAL A 52 -7.28 -8.57 -20.92
CA VAL A 52 -7.77 -7.20 -21.11
C VAL A 52 -8.98 -7.23 -22.03
N ILE A 53 -10.04 -6.53 -21.66
CA ILE A 53 -11.22 -6.31 -22.49
C ILE A 53 -11.13 -4.89 -23.03
N PHE A 54 -10.76 -4.76 -24.30
CA PHE A 54 -10.79 -3.47 -24.96
C PHE A 54 -12.23 -3.08 -25.26
N LYS A 55 -12.64 -1.89 -24.81
CA LYS A 55 -13.99 -1.36 -25.01
C LYS A 55 -13.96 -0.04 -25.76
N LYS A 56 -14.86 0.13 -26.73
CA LYS A 56 -15.06 1.40 -27.45
C LYS A 56 -16.52 1.59 -27.81
N ARG A 57 -17.02 2.84 -27.75
CA ARG A 57 -18.36 3.19 -28.19
C ARG A 57 -18.34 3.70 -29.64
N PHE A 58 -19.19 3.09 -30.46
CA PHE A 58 -19.48 3.51 -31.83
C PHE A 58 -20.93 4.00 -31.89
N GLY A 59 -21.12 5.29 -31.60
CA GLY A 59 -22.46 5.87 -31.43
C GLY A 59 -23.22 5.19 -30.28
N ARG A 60 -24.27 4.45 -30.59
CA ARG A 60 -25.09 3.72 -29.59
C ARG A 60 -24.60 2.29 -29.30
N VAL A 61 -23.65 1.77 -30.08
CA VAL A 61 -23.16 0.40 -29.95
C VAL A 61 -21.85 0.38 -29.18
N GLN A 62 -21.73 -0.46 -28.17
CA GLN A 62 -20.48 -0.74 -27.47
C GLN A 62 -19.84 -2.00 -28.05
N LYS A 63 -18.59 -1.89 -28.48
CA LYS A 63 -17.81 -3.02 -28.95
C LYS A 63 -16.81 -3.43 -27.88
N GLU A 64 -16.75 -4.73 -27.61
CA GLU A 64 -15.84 -5.32 -26.63
C GLU A 64 -15.02 -6.42 -27.30
N VAL A 65 -13.71 -6.40 -27.09
CA VAL A 65 -12.79 -7.41 -27.62
C VAL A 65 -11.87 -7.87 -26.49
N PRO A 66 -12.08 -9.09 -25.94
CA PRO A 66 -11.20 -9.66 -24.95
C PRO A 66 -9.90 -10.15 -25.60
N VAL A 67 -8.78 -9.88 -24.95
CA VAL A 67 -7.43 -10.22 -25.42
C VAL A 67 -6.65 -10.82 -24.27
N SER A 68 -6.01 -11.95 -24.54
CA SER A 68 -5.06 -12.52 -23.58
C SER A 68 -3.77 -11.69 -23.57
N ILE A 69 -3.39 -11.19 -22.39
CA ILE A 69 -2.13 -10.45 -22.20
C ILE A 69 -0.93 -11.41 -22.28
N LEU A 70 -1.12 -12.66 -21.84
CA LEU A 70 -0.09 -13.71 -21.84
C LEU A 70 0.18 -14.27 -23.24
N ASP A 71 -0.87 -14.71 -23.94
CA ASP A 71 -0.76 -15.39 -25.23
C ASP A 71 -0.68 -14.40 -26.41
N LEU A 72 -1.02 -13.13 -26.19
CA LEU A 72 -1.17 -12.09 -27.21
C LEU A 72 -2.10 -12.51 -28.36
N ARG A 73 -3.32 -12.93 -27.99
CA ARG A 73 -4.36 -13.32 -28.96
C ARG A 73 -5.73 -12.82 -28.54
N ILE A 74 -6.59 -12.59 -29.53
CA ILE A 74 -8.00 -12.30 -29.31
C ILE A 74 -8.71 -13.56 -28.77
N LEU A 75 -9.52 -13.36 -27.75
CA LEU A 75 -10.34 -14.39 -27.14
C LEU A 75 -11.78 -14.32 -27.68
N ASN A 76 -12.44 -15.46 -27.69
CA ASN A 76 -13.83 -15.67 -28.06
C ASN A 76 -14.46 -16.65 -27.05
N ARG A 77 -15.74 -16.96 -27.23
CA ARG A 77 -16.48 -17.84 -26.31
C ARG A 77 -15.86 -19.25 -26.18
N TYR A 78 -15.14 -19.72 -27.19
CA TYR A 78 -14.61 -21.09 -27.24
C TYR A 78 -13.19 -21.22 -26.68
N ASN A 79 -12.39 -20.15 -26.70
CA ASN A 79 -11.02 -20.16 -26.21
C ASN A 79 -10.81 -19.30 -24.94
N MET A 80 -11.90 -18.80 -24.33
CA MET A 80 -11.84 -18.04 -23.09
C MET A 80 -11.36 -18.93 -21.94
N PRO A 81 -10.32 -18.54 -21.18
CA PRO A 81 -9.89 -19.29 -20.02
C PRO A 81 -10.96 -19.34 -18.93
N GLY A 82 -11.11 -20.50 -18.28
CA GLY A 82 -12.05 -20.66 -17.17
C GLY A 82 -11.70 -19.79 -15.96
N TRP A 83 -10.44 -19.86 -15.51
CA TRP A 83 -9.91 -19.06 -14.41
C TRP A 83 -9.14 -17.87 -14.96
N ARG A 84 -9.74 -16.68 -14.88
CA ARG A 84 -9.16 -15.46 -15.46
C ARG A 84 -9.37 -14.23 -14.61
N ARG A 85 -8.49 -13.24 -14.82
CA ARG A 85 -8.57 -11.90 -14.25
C ARG A 85 -8.76 -10.93 -15.40
N GLU A 86 -9.95 -10.35 -15.46
CA GLU A 86 -10.31 -9.39 -16.48
C GLU A 86 -10.03 -7.97 -15.99
N VAL A 87 -9.43 -7.15 -16.86
CA VAL A 87 -9.38 -5.70 -16.73
C VAL A 87 -10.05 -5.09 -17.95
N GLU A 88 -10.88 -4.08 -17.74
CA GLU A 88 -11.45 -3.31 -18.84
C GLU A 88 -10.52 -2.17 -19.20
N PHE A 89 -10.26 -1.97 -20.49
CA PHE A 89 -9.53 -0.79 -20.99
C PHE A 89 -10.40 -0.07 -22.02
N TRP A 90 -10.89 1.11 -21.65
CA TRP A 90 -11.76 1.91 -22.49
C TRP A 90 -10.96 2.78 -23.45
N LEU A 91 -11.00 2.46 -24.74
CA LEU A 91 -10.27 3.20 -25.78
C LEU A 91 -10.69 4.66 -25.90
N ASP A 92 -11.90 5.01 -25.49
CA ASP A 92 -12.40 6.39 -25.49
C ASP A 92 -11.90 7.21 -24.29
N ASN A 93 -11.62 6.55 -23.15
CA ASN A 93 -11.42 7.23 -21.87
C ASN A 93 -10.04 6.97 -21.26
N ASP A 94 -9.65 5.71 -21.13
CA ASP A 94 -8.43 5.32 -20.41
C ASP A 94 -7.19 5.74 -21.18
N VAL A 95 -6.11 6.04 -20.47
CA VAL A 95 -4.84 6.44 -21.05
C VAL A 95 -3.68 5.69 -20.40
N VAL A 96 -2.57 5.61 -21.13
CA VAL A 96 -1.28 5.17 -20.63
C VAL A 96 -0.34 6.35 -20.66
N ILE A 97 0.26 6.67 -19.52
CA ILE A 97 1.21 7.77 -19.38
C ILE A 97 2.52 7.19 -18.86
N GLN A 98 3.61 7.48 -19.55
CA GLN A 98 4.96 7.20 -19.07
C GLN A 98 5.61 8.54 -18.75
N GLU A 99 6.04 8.72 -17.50
CA GLU A 99 6.70 9.93 -17.06
C GLU A 99 7.86 9.61 -16.12
N ASN A 100 8.71 10.61 -15.87
CA ASN A 100 9.75 10.53 -14.85
C ASN A 100 9.36 11.42 -13.66
N LEU A 101 9.10 10.80 -12.51
CA LEU A 101 8.72 11.48 -11.28
C LEU A 101 9.91 11.50 -10.32
N TYR A 102 10.55 12.66 -10.13
CA TYR A 102 11.68 12.82 -9.20
C TYR A 102 12.83 11.81 -9.39
N GLY A 103 13.10 11.41 -10.65
CA GLY A 103 14.11 10.41 -11.00
C GLY A 103 13.59 8.98 -11.07
N MET A 104 12.29 8.75 -10.80
CA MET A 104 11.65 7.43 -10.83
C MET A 104 10.94 7.22 -12.18
N GLU A 105 11.13 6.06 -12.81
CA GLU A 105 10.32 5.66 -13.97
C GLU A 105 8.89 5.37 -13.51
N ALA A 106 7.92 6.17 -13.96
CA ALA A 106 6.53 6.04 -13.59
C ALA A 106 5.67 5.62 -14.81
N LEU A 107 4.91 4.53 -14.63
CA LEU A 107 3.90 4.08 -15.59
C LEU A 107 2.52 4.24 -14.96
N LEU A 108 1.68 5.06 -15.57
CA LEU A 108 0.33 5.34 -15.09
C LEU A 108 -0.69 4.83 -16.10
N ILE A 109 -1.68 4.06 -15.63
CA ILE A 109 -2.74 3.47 -16.45
C ILE A 109 -4.08 3.72 -15.77
N GLY A 110 -5.03 4.32 -16.47
CA GLY A 110 -6.38 4.55 -15.96
C GLY A 110 -7.07 5.73 -16.61
N ASP A 111 -8.14 6.21 -15.98
CA ASP A 111 -8.89 7.37 -16.48
C ASP A 111 -8.14 8.69 -16.17
N PRO A 112 -8.10 9.66 -17.10
CA PRO A 112 -7.33 10.90 -16.91
C PRO A 112 -7.67 11.68 -15.64
N ARG A 113 -8.93 11.67 -15.20
CA ARG A 113 -9.37 12.41 -14.01
C ARG A 113 -8.85 11.74 -12.73
N GLY A 114 -8.94 10.42 -12.66
CA GLY A 114 -8.38 9.61 -11.59
C GLY A 114 -6.86 9.72 -11.54
N LEU A 115 -6.20 9.59 -12.70
CA LEU A 115 -4.75 9.73 -12.81
C LEU A 115 -4.26 11.08 -12.30
N ASN A 116 -4.87 12.19 -12.69
CA ASN A 116 -4.44 13.51 -12.21
C ASN A 116 -4.49 13.62 -10.68
N ARG A 117 -5.58 13.15 -10.04
CA ARG A 117 -5.70 13.17 -8.58
C ARG A 117 -4.66 12.27 -7.90
N LEU A 118 -4.47 11.07 -8.44
CA LEU A 118 -3.54 10.10 -7.86
C LEU A 118 -2.08 10.48 -8.10
N SER A 119 -1.78 11.15 -9.21
CA SER A 119 -0.46 11.73 -9.47
C SER A 119 -0.09 12.78 -8.42
N ASP A 120 -1.03 13.61 -7.96
CA ASP A 120 -0.76 14.55 -6.86
C ASP A 120 -0.45 13.82 -5.54
N VAL A 121 -1.18 12.75 -5.24
CA VAL A 121 -0.91 11.89 -4.07
C VAL A 121 0.48 11.27 -4.19
N ILE A 122 0.82 10.69 -5.34
CA ILE A 122 2.14 10.09 -5.60
C ILE A 122 3.25 11.13 -5.47
N ARG A 123 3.07 12.34 -6.02
CA ARG A 123 4.08 13.42 -5.92
C ARG A 123 4.31 13.83 -4.46
N ARG A 124 3.24 13.94 -3.66
CA ARG A 124 3.34 14.24 -2.22
C ARG A 124 4.01 13.10 -1.44
N LEU A 125 3.65 11.85 -1.73
CA LEU A 125 4.31 10.69 -1.14
C LEU A 125 5.81 10.68 -1.45
N ALA A 126 6.18 10.84 -2.72
CA ALA A 126 7.57 10.84 -3.19
C ALA A 126 8.40 11.99 -2.59
N GLN A 127 7.76 13.12 -2.26
CA GLN A 127 8.42 14.26 -1.60
C GLN A 127 8.82 13.93 -0.15
N TYR A 128 7.99 13.15 0.56
CA TYR A 128 8.20 12.82 1.97
C TYR A 128 8.91 11.48 2.21
N MET A 129 9.14 10.70 1.15
CA MET A 129 9.90 9.45 1.20
C MET A 129 11.38 9.70 1.46
N THR A 130 11.97 8.89 2.33
CA THR A 130 13.42 8.87 2.58
C THR A 130 14.15 8.23 1.39
N VAL A 131 13.65 7.09 0.92
CA VAL A 131 14.21 6.33 -0.19
C VAL A 131 13.15 6.25 -1.27
N ARG A 132 13.48 6.69 -2.47
CA ARG A 132 12.57 6.63 -3.61
C ARG A 132 12.61 5.23 -4.25
N PRO A 133 11.46 4.68 -4.67
CA PRO A 133 11.44 3.46 -5.45
C PRO A 133 12.13 3.66 -6.81
N SER A 134 12.71 2.60 -7.33
CA SER A 134 13.35 2.58 -8.66
C SER A 134 12.33 2.73 -9.79
N ARG A 135 11.15 2.14 -9.61
CA ARG A 135 10.02 2.20 -10.54
C ARG A 135 8.71 2.32 -9.77
N LEU A 136 7.76 3.04 -10.37
CA LEU A 136 6.42 3.20 -9.86
C LEU A 136 5.42 2.83 -10.94
N VAL A 137 4.43 2.01 -10.59
CA VAL A 137 3.32 1.67 -11.49
C VAL A 137 2.02 2.01 -10.81
N LEU A 138 1.28 2.98 -11.36
CA LEU A 138 -0.10 3.25 -11.00
C LEU A 138 -1.01 2.51 -11.98
N PHE A 139 -1.72 1.51 -11.49
CA PHE A 139 -2.69 0.74 -12.25
C PHE A 139 -4.09 0.97 -11.67
N TYR A 140 -4.85 1.84 -12.33
CA TYR A 140 -6.11 2.42 -11.87
C TYR A 140 -5.97 3.03 -10.47
N ASN A 141 -6.32 2.27 -9.43
CA ASN A 141 -6.30 2.69 -8.05
C ASN A 141 -5.24 1.96 -7.21
N THR A 142 -4.37 1.17 -7.84
CA THR A 142 -3.30 0.44 -7.17
C THR A 142 -1.95 1.04 -7.55
N ILE A 143 -1.17 1.41 -6.55
CA ILE A 143 0.21 1.87 -6.71
C ILE A 143 1.12 0.72 -6.32
N TYR A 144 2.03 0.34 -7.23
CA TYR A 144 3.12 -0.58 -6.98
C TYR A 144 4.43 0.21 -6.96
N MET A 145 5.17 0.13 -5.86
CA MET A 145 6.49 0.74 -5.71
C MET A 145 7.55 -0.34 -5.69
N ASP A 146 8.47 -0.32 -6.65
CA ASP A 146 9.56 -1.29 -6.80
C ASP A 146 10.86 -0.77 -6.19
N TYR A 147 11.37 -1.46 -5.17
CA TYR A 147 12.65 -1.15 -4.52
C TYR A 147 13.78 -2.11 -4.92
N GLY A 148 13.57 -2.91 -5.97
CA GLY A 148 14.53 -3.87 -6.50
C GLY A 148 14.62 -5.17 -5.68
N GLY A 149 15.20 -6.21 -6.29
CA GLY A 149 15.36 -7.53 -5.64
C GLY A 149 14.02 -8.24 -5.38
N GLY A 150 12.95 -7.86 -6.08
CA GLY A 150 11.60 -8.39 -5.86
C GLY A 150 10.91 -7.84 -4.60
N ARG A 151 11.41 -6.73 -4.04
CA ARG A 151 10.83 -6.04 -2.88
C ARG A 151 9.85 -4.98 -3.34
N TYR A 152 8.60 -5.06 -2.87
CA TYR A 152 7.54 -4.15 -3.28
C TYR A 152 6.76 -3.61 -2.08
N ILE A 153 6.31 -2.37 -2.21
CA ILE A 153 5.23 -1.81 -1.41
C ILE A 153 4.04 -1.60 -2.35
N GLN A 154 2.92 -2.24 -2.02
CA GLN A 154 1.66 -2.05 -2.73
C GLN A 154 0.75 -1.15 -1.89
N LEU A 155 0.20 -0.11 -2.51
CA LEU A 155 -0.87 0.71 -1.95
C LEU A 155 -2.12 0.53 -2.80
N LEU A 156 -3.21 0.14 -2.20
CA LEU A 156 -4.51 0.04 -2.87
C LEU A 156 -5.42 1.13 -2.29
N LEU A 157 -5.89 2.01 -3.15
CA LEU A 157 -6.70 3.18 -2.79
C LEU A 157 -8.16 2.93 -3.14
N ARG A 158 -9.07 3.06 -2.17
CA ARG A 158 -10.51 2.91 -2.39
C ARG A 158 -11.26 4.06 -1.72
N GLY A 159 -11.48 5.13 -2.48
CA GLY A 159 -12.04 6.36 -1.91
C GLY A 159 -11.11 6.92 -0.83
N ASN A 160 -11.54 6.87 0.43
CA ASN A 160 -10.76 7.33 1.58
C ASN A 160 -10.02 6.19 2.31
N ASP A 161 -10.09 4.97 1.79
CA ASP A 161 -9.46 3.79 2.38
C ASP A 161 -8.09 3.53 1.72
N LEU A 162 -7.11 3.20 2.55
CA LEU A 162 -5.75 2.83 2.15
C LEU A 162 -5.40 1.44 2.67
N ASP A 163 -5.18 0.51 1.74
CA ASP A 163 -4.63 -0.81 2.05
C ASP A 163 -3.15 -0.84 1.68
N VAL A 164 -2.29 -1.09 2.68
CA VAL A 164 -0.85 -1.26 2.48
C VAL A 164 -0.49 -2.73 2.54
N ARG A 165 0.33 -3.19 1.60
CA ARG A 165 0.91 -4.53 1.63
C ARG A 165 2.40 -4.48 1.34
N LEU A 166 3.18 -5.14 2.19
CA LEU A 166 4.62 -5.29 2.04
C LEU A 166 4.94 -6.66 1.45
N ILE A 167 5.81 -6.71 0.43
CA ILE A 167 6.13 -7.95 -0.26
C ILE A 167 7.63 -8.15 -0.30
N ARG A 168 8.08 -9.26 0.30
CA ARG A 168 9.50 -9.61 0.48
C ARG A 168 10.32 -8.47 1.12
N MET A 169 9.66 -7.58 1.84
CA MET A 169 10.23 -6.41 2.50
C MET A 169 9.88 -6.49 3.98
N LYS A 170 10.86 -6.15 4.82
CA LYS A 170 10.67 -6.14 6.28
C LYS A 170 9.93 -4.87 6.72
N LEU A 171 9.26 -4.92 7.87
CA LEU A 171 8.49 -3.78 8.37
C LEU A 171 9.40 -2.59 8.69
N SER A 172 10.53 -2.83 9.35
CA SER A 172 11.52 -1.79 9.67
C SER A 172 12.11 -1.14 8.42
N GLU A 173 12.38 -1.94 7.40
CA GLU A 173 12.90 -1.47 6.12
C GLU A 173 11.89 -0.58 5.39
N ALA A 174 10.63 -1.02 5.33
CA ALA A 174 9.55 -0.23 4.74
C ALA A 174 9.30 1.08 5.49
N ALA A 175 9.37 1.06 6.82
CA ALA A 175 9.23 2.24 7.67
C ALA A 175 10.30 3.29 7.33
N ASN A 176 11.56 2.86 7.29
CA ASN A 176 12.69 3.72 6.95
C ASN A 176 12.55 4.29 5.51
N TYR A 177 12.23 3.45 4.53
CA TYR A 177 12.12 3.87 3.13
C TYR A 177 11.02 4.93 2.93
N LEU A 178 9.85 4.71 3.53
CA LEU A 178 8.73 5.64 3.42
C LEU A 178 8.88 6.87 4.31
N GLY A 179 9.50 6.76 5.48
CA GLY A 179 9.75 7.86 6.40
C GLY A 179 8.50 8.72 6.66
N LYS A 180 8.63 10.04 6.49
CA LYS A 180 7.54 11.01 6.71
C LYS A 180 6.34 10.82 5.77
N ALA A 181 6.49 10.07 4.68
CA ALA A 181 5.35 9.73 3.83
C ALA A 181 4.29 8.93 4.61
N ILE A 182 4.67 8.21 5.66
CA ILE A 182 3.74 7.48 6.53
C ILE A 182 2.81 8.42 7.30
N GLU A 183 3.34 9.53 7.83
CA GLU A 183 2.53 10.56 8.52
C GLU A 183 1.59 11.28 7.56
N TYR A 184 2.06 11.53 6.32
CA TYR A 184 1.20 12.06 5.26
C TYR A 184 0.10 11.07 4.89
N MET A 185 0.39 9.79 4.69
CA MET A 185 -0.61 8.75 4.45
C MET A 185 -1.61 8.65 5.59
N ASP A 186 -1.16 8.76 6.84
CA ASP A 186 -2.08 8.77 7.97
C ASP A 186 -3.04 9.96 7.93
N SER A 187 -2.55 11.14 7.53
CA SER A 187 -3.38 12.35 7.50
C SER A 187 -4.27 12.44 6.27
N ALA A 188 -3.84 11.86 5.13
CA ALA A 188 -4.52 11.96 3.85
C ALA A 188 -5.68 10.95 3.71
N PHE A 189 -5.61 9.82 4.40
CA PHE A 189 -6.60 8.75 4.31
C PHE A 189 -7.31 8.56 5.65
N GLY A 190 -8.59 8.19 5.62
CA GLY A 190 -9.39 7.97 6.83
C GLY A 190 -9.13 6.59 7.42
N ASN A 191 -9.46 5.56 6.63
CA ASN A 191 -9.37 4.16 7.06
C ASN A 191 -8.10 3.51 6.50
N LYS A 192 -7.45 2.69 7.31
CA LYS A 192 -6.27 1.92 6.90
C LYS A 192 -6.32 0.50 7.44
N ASN A 193 -5.63 -0.42 6.77
CA ASN A 193 -5.54 -1.81 7.23
C ASN A 193 -4.54 -1.98 8.39
N ILE A 194 -4.55 -3.16 9.01
CA ILE A 194 -3.64 -3.53 10.11
C ILE A 194 -2.16 -3.31 9.74
N ASP A 195 -1.75 -3.66 8.52
CA ASP A 195 -0.36 -3.54 8.08
C ASP A 195 0.11 -2.09 8.05
N PHE A 196 -0.77 -1.14 7.70
CA PHE A 196 -0.47 0.28 7.80
C PHE A 196 -0.21 0.71 9.25
N TYR A 197 -1.05 0.30 10.21
CA TYR A 197 -0.86 0.73 11.60
C TYR A 197 0.39 0.11 12.24
N LYS A 198 0.77 -1.11 11.85
CA LYS A 198 2.06 -1.70 12.20
C LYS A 198 3.22 -0.89 11.62
N LEU A 199 3.12 -0.48 10.36
CA LEU A 199 4.12 0.35 9.69
C LEU A 199 4.24 1.73 10.36
N LEU A 200 3.11 2.34 10.72
CA LEU A 200 3.04 3.59 11.46
C LEU A 200 3.72 3.49 12.83
N PHE A 201 3.47 2.41 13.56
CA PHE A 201 4.14 2.16 14.84
C PHE A 201 5.64 1.94 14.66
N ALA A 202 6.05 1.19 13.64
CA ALA A 202 7.46 0.97 13.33
C ALA A 202 8.18 2.30 13.03
N HIS A 203 7.60 3.17 12.21
CA HIS A 203 8.09 4.53 11.96
C HIS A 203 8.13 5.38 13.24
N ALA A 204 7.05 5.38 14.02
CA ALA A 204 6.98 6.12 15.27
C ALA A 204 8.07 5.69 16.27
N SER A 205 8.47 4.42 16.25
CA SER A 205 9.51 3.88 17.15
C SER A 205 10.94 4.28 16.80
N GLU A 206 11.19 4.95 15.66
CA GLU A 206 12.54 5.31 15.21
C GLU A 206 13.14 6.47 16.02
N THR A 207 12.35 7.51 16.30
CA THR A 207 12.81 8.71 17.03
C THR A 207 11.90 9.03 18.20
N TYR A 208 12.46 9.63 19.26
CA TYR A 208 11.65 10.07 20.41
C TYR A 208 10.55 11.04 19.98
N SER A 209 10.82 11.97 19.07
CA SER A 209 9.81 12.93 18.60
C SER A 209 8.65 12.26 17.86
N SER A 210 8.92 11.27 17.01
CA SER A 210 7.86 10.53 16.30
C SER A 210 7.06 9.66 17.27
N PHE A 211 7.73 9.09 18.28
CA PHE A 211 7.05 8.31 19.31
C PHE A 211 6.17 9.19 20.21
N ASP A 212 6.66 10.36 20.62
CA ASP A 212 5.91 11.33 21.42
C ASP A 212 4.62 11.77 20.70
N TRP A 213 4.73 12.13 19.41
CA TRP A 213 3.57 12.40 18.55
C TRP A 213 2.60 11.22 18.49
N PHE A 214 3.11 10.01 18.25
CA PHE A 214 2.29 8.80 18.16
C PHE A 214 1.58 8.50 19.47
N PHE A 215 2.29 8.63 20.60
CA PHE A 215 1.73 8.40 21.92
C PHE A 215 0.57 9.36 22.19
N HIS A 216 0.77 10.66 21.97
CA HIS A 216 -0.26 11.67 22.20
C HIS A 216 -1.44 11.57 21.23
N ARG A 217 -1.22 11.13 19.98
CA ARG A 217 -2.28 11.01 18.98
C ARG A 217 -3.09 9.72 19.11
N TYR A 218 -2.45 8.58 19.40
CA TYR A 218 -3.11 7.26 19.33
C TYR A 218 -3.27 6.58 20.68
N LEU A 219 -2.35 6.79 21.62
CA LEU A 219 -2.35 6.05 22.88
C LEU A 219 -3.06 6.85 23.97
N TYR A 220 -2.55 8.04 24.30
CA TYR A 220 -3.02 8.87 25.41
C TYR A 220 -4.55 9.10 25.41
N PRO A 221 -5.19 9.45 24.28
CA PRO A 221 -6.63 9.70 24.26
C PRO A 221 -7.47 8.44 24.56
N LYS A 222 -6.90 7.26 24.35
CA LYS A 222 -7.56 5.95 24.50
C LYS A 222 -7.18 5.22 25.78
N LEU A 223 -6.30 5.79 26.60
CA LEU A 223 -5.98 5.25 27.92
C LEU A 223 -7.24 5.25 28.80
N ASN A 224 -7.43 4.17 29.54
CA ASN A 224 -8.48 4.08 30.54
C ASN A 224 -8.16 4.94 31.79
N PRO A 225 -9.12 5.17 32.69
CA PRO A 225 -8.91 6.04 33.86
C PRO A 225 -7.71 5.64 34.72
N GLU A 226 -7.51 4.35 34.99
CA GLU A 226 -6.38 3.86 35.81
C GLU A 226 -5.02 4.09 35.13
N GLN A 227 -4.97 3.92 33.80
CA GLN A 227 -3.79 4.23 33.00
C GLN A 227 -3.49 5.73 32.99
N ARG A 228 -4.51 6.58 32.94
CA ARG A 228 -4.33 8.04 32.99
C ARG A 228 -3.88 8.50 34.36
N GLU A 229 -4.55 8.04 35.41
CA GLU A 229 -4.19 8.32 36.80
C GLU A 229 -2.74 7.94 37.07
N PHE A 230 -2.29 6.77 36.59
CA PHE A 230 -0.87 6.39 36.68
C PHE A 230 0.08 7.40 36.03
N LEU A 231 -0.26 7.91 34.84
CA LEU A 231 0.59 8.89 34.14
C LEU A 231 0.56 10.26 34.81
N GLU A 232 -0.56 10.65 35.41
CA GLU A 232 -0.74 11.89 36.16
C GLU A 232 -0.02 11.86 37.52
N GLU A 233 0.02 10.69 38.17
CA GLU A 233 0.79 10.44 39.40
C GLU A 233 2.31 10.51 39.16
N MET A 234 2.78 10.32 37.92
CA MET A 234 4.19 10.43 37.59
C MET A 234 4.63 11.89 37.65
N GLN A 235 5.41 12.25 38.68
CA GLN A 235 6.02 13.58 38.82
C GLN A 235 6.86 14.00 37.60
N ASP A 236 7.37 13.04 36.82
CA ASP A 236 8.11 13.29 35.59
C ASP A 236 7.61 12.46 34.40
N TYR A 237 6.49 12.91 33.85
CA TYR A 237 5.88 12.36 32.64
C TYR A 237 6.84 12.28 31.44
N ARG A 238 7.73 13.27 31.28
CA ARG A 238 8.69 13.31 30.17
C ARG A 238 9.74 12.21 30.32
N ASN A 239 10.25 11.98 31.52
CA ASN A 239 11.18 10.89 31.79
C ASN A 239 10.52 9.52 31.64
N PHE A 240 9.24 9.38 32.00
CA PHE A 240 8.47 8.17 31.71
C PHE A 240 8.40 7.88 30.20
N LEU A 241 7.99 8.88 29.39
CA LEU A 241 7.90 8.70 27.94
C LEU A 241 9.24 8.36 27.30
N ARG A 242 10.33 8.99 27.76
CA ARG A 242 11.69 8.67 27.31
C ARG A 242 12.07 7.23 27.64
N LEU A 243 11.81 6.78 28.86
CA LEU A 243 12.07 5.41 29.28
C LEU A 243 11.24 4.40 28.48
N LEU A 244 9.97 4.71 28.23
CA LEU A 244 9.11 3.88 27.40
C LEU A 244 9.63 3.80 25.96
N TYR A 245 10.03 4.93 25.38
CA TYR A 245 10.64 5.00 24.06
C TYR A 245 11.92 4.15 23.99
N ASP A 246 12.80 4.21 25.00
CA ASP A 246 14.05 3.43 25.01
C ASP A 246 13.78 1.92 24.93
N HIS A 247 12.70 1.44 25.55
CA HIS A 247 12.30 0.04 25.46
C HIS A 247 11.64 -0.28 24.10
N ILE A 248 10.79 0.62 23.59
CA ILE A 248 10.13 0.46 22.29
C ILE A 248 11.14 0.44 21.14
N ASN A 249 12.13 1.33 21.17
CA ASN A 249 13.15 1.40 20.13
C ASN A 249 14.02 0.12 20.09
N ARG A 250 14.14 -0.61 21.20
CA ARG A 250 14.85 -1.90 21.24
C ARG A 250 14.02 -3.07 20.72
N LEU A 251 12.72 -2.90 20.47
CA LEU A 251 11.90 -3.96 19.91
C LEU A 251 12.36 -4.34 18.51
N ASN A 252 12.30 -5.64 18.22
CA ASN A 252 12.43 -6.13 16.86
C ASN A 252 11.14 -5.82 16.08
N LYS A 253 11.17 -4.72 15.32
CA LYS A 253 10.03 -4.22 14.55
C LYS A 253 9.52 -5.22 13.50
N ASP A 254 10.38 -6.12 13.03
CA ASP A 254 10.01 -7.10 12.00
C ASP A 254 9.19 -8.27 12.54
N ARG A 255 9.05 -8.39 13.86
CA ARG A 255 8.28 -9.45 14.55
C ARG A 255 7.07 -8.91 15.31
N ILE A 256 6.63 -7.69 14.98
CA ILE A 256 5.44 -7.10 15.60
C ILE A 256 4.20 -7.87 15.13
N GLY A 257 3.51 -8.52 16.07
CA GLY A 257 2.20 -9.13 15.85
C GLY A 257 1.09 -8.10 15.80
N ASP A 258 -0.16 -8.53 15.98
CA ASP A 258 -1.31 -7.62 15.99
C ASP A 258 -1.46 -6.83 17.31
N GLU A 259 -0.58 -7.07 18.29
CA GLU A 259 -0.57 -6.37 19.57
C GLU A 259 0.85 -6.18 20.10
N VAL A 260 1.12 -5.01 20.69
CA VAL A 260 2.31 -4.72 21.50
C VAL A 260 1.86 -4.41 22.93
N GLY A 261 2.10 -5.35 23.83
CA GLY A 261 1.92 -5.25 25.26
C GLY A 261 3.11 -4.64 26.00
N ILE A 262 2.81 -3.66 26.82
CA ILE A 262 3.74 -2.96 27.70
C ILE A 262 3.29 -3.20 29.13
N ARG A 263 4.21 -3.64 30.00
CA ARG A 263 4.00 -3.79 31.44
C ARG A 263 4.97 -2.90 32.21
N VAL A 264 4.42 -1.95 32.97
CA VAL A 264 5.17 -1.01 33.79
C VAL A 264 4.98 -1.38 35.26
N ILE A 265 6.05 -1.80 35.92
CA ILE A 265 6.04 -2.19 37.34
C ILE A 265 6.39 -0.98 38.20
N ARG A 266 5.56 -0.66 39.20
CA ARG A 266 5.82 0.44 40.14
C ARG A 266 6.81 -0.02 41.21
N ARG A 267 7.88 0.74 41.48
CA ARG A 267 8.77 0.46 42.63
C ARG A 267 8.02 0.51 43.97
N ALA A 268 7.17 1.51 44.13
CA ALA A 268 6.41 1.73 45.36
C ALA A 268 5.28 0.71 45.59
N ASN A 269 4.74 0.10 44.52
CA ASN A 269 3.72 -0.93 44.63
C ASN A 269 3.85 -2.00 43.52
N PRO A 270 4.78 -2.95 43.67
CA PRO A 270 5.06 -3.96 42.64
C PRO A 270 3.89 -4.90 42.35
N LYS A 271 2.93 -5.00 43.27
CA LYS A 271 1.76 -5.90 43.17
C LYS A 271 0.67 -5.38 42.23
N ARG A 272 0.76 -4.12 41.76
CA ARG A 272 -0.17 -3.51 40.80
C ARG A 272 0.59 -2.89 39.63
N PRO A 273 1.11 -3.72 38.70
CA PRO A 273 1.72 -3.20 37.49
C PRO A 273 0.67 -2.53 36.59
N LEU A 274 1.09 -1.49 35.87
CA LEU A 274 0.29 -0.96 34.77
C LEU A 274 0.52 -1.82 33.54
N GLU A 275 -0.55 -2.17 32.83
CA GLU A 275 -0.45 -2.77 31.51
C GLU A 275 -1.09 -1.89 30.45
N ILE A 276 -0.49 -1.88 29.26
CA ILE A 276 -0.99 -1.18 28.08
C ILE A 276 -0.83 -2.15 26.91
N GLY A 277 -1.95 -2.62 26.35
CA GLY A 277 -1.95 -3.39 25.10
C GLY A 277 -2.24 -2.48 23.91
N ILE A 278 -1.28 -2.28 23.02
CA ILE A 278 -1.45 -1.53 21.76
C ILE A 278 -1.88 -2.53 20.68
N ALA A 279 -3.17 -2.61 20.38
CA ALA A 279 -3.70 -3.53 19.38
C ALA A 279 -3.92 -2.83 18.04
N PHE A 280 -3.43 -3.44 16.94
CA PHE A 280 -3.61 -2.94 15.58
C PHE A 280 -4.84 -3.60 14.96
N THR A 281 -5.81 -2.79 14.51
CA THR A 281 -7.05 -3.29 13.89
C THR A 281 -7.29 -2.59 12.55
N ASN A 282 -8.21 -3.12 11.73
CA ASN A 282 -8.63 -2.47 10.48
C ASN A 282 -9.42 -1.16 10.71
N ARG A 283 -9.69 -0.79 11.96
CA ARG A 283 -10.39 0.45 12.35
C ARG A 283 -9.49 1.44 13.09
N GLY A 284 -8.22 1.12 13.28
CA GLY A 284 -7.30 1.96 14.04
C GLY A 284 -6.43 1.20 15.03
N ILE A 285 -5.81 1.98 15.90
CA ILE A 285 -5.09 1.48 17.08
C ILE A 285 -6.06 1.47 18.26
N GLU A 286 -6.19 0.33 18.93
CA GLU A 286 -6.95 0.19 20.17
C GLU A 286 -5.99 0.09 21.35
N VAL A 287 -6.37 0.69 22.48
CA VAL A 287 -5.61 0.59 23.73
C VAL A 287 -6.36 -0.29 24.71
N ARG A 288 -5.76 -1.40 25.09
CA ARG A 288 -6.32 -2.39 26.02
C ARG A 288 -5.75 -2.19 27.41
N ARG A 289 -6.59 -2.49 28.41
CA ARG A 289 -6.22 -2.45 29.83
C ARG A 289 -5.20 -3.54 30.21
N TYR A 290 -5.32 -4.70 29.60
CA TYR A 290 -4.44 -5.85 29.79
C TYR A 290 -3.90 -6.28 28.44
N ALA A 291 -2.61 -6.58 28.39
CA ALA A 291 -1.99 -7.08 27.17
C ALA A 291 -2.12 -8.61 27.10
N ASN A 292 -2.48 -9.17 25.95
CA ASN A 292 -2.50 -10.64 25.83
C ASN A 292 -1.08 -11.23 25.86
N THR A 293 -0.10 -10.48 25.37
CA THR A 293 1.32 -10.86 25.42
C THR A 293 2.12 -9.61 25.73
N VAL A 294 3.02 -9.71 26.70
CA VAL A 294 3.88 -8.60 27.13
C VAL A 294 5.22 -8.72 26.40
N GLN A 295 5.53 -7.76 25.53
CA GLN A 295 6.82 -7.69 24.83
C GLN A 295 7.78 -6.72 25.52
N ILE A 296 7.25 -5.73 26.24
CA ILE A 296 8.03 -4.76 27.00
C ILE A 296 7.67 -4.89 28.47
N SER A 297 8.66 -5.07 29.34
CA SER A 297 8.46 -4.95 30.77
C SER A 297 9.60 -4.18 31.41
N PHE A 298 9.26 -3.15 32.17
CA PHE A 298 10.24 -2.33 32.88
C PHE A 298 9.67 -1.77 34.18
N MET A 299 10.57 -1.28 35.03
CA MET A 299 10.23 -0.77 36.36
C MET A 299 10.47 0.74 36.41
N VAL A 300 9.52 1.46 37.02
CA VAL A 300 9.57 2.91 37.24
C VAL A 300 9.39 3.19 38.73
#